data_AF-A0A8H4XUT8-F1
#
_entry.id   AF-A0A8H4XUT8-F1
#
_cell.length_a   1.000
_cell.length_b   1.000
_cell.length_c   1.000
_cell.angle_alpha   90.00
_cell.angle_beta   90.00
_cell.angle_gamma   90.00
#
_symmetry.space_group_name_H-M   'P 1'
#
loop_
_entity.id
_entity.type
_entity.pdbx_description
1 polymer ?
#
loop_
_entity_poly.entity_id
_entity_poly.type
_entity_poly.pdbx_seq_one_letter_code
_entity_poly.pdbx_strand_id
1 'polypeptide(L)'
;MAEVAKRIYPQPLDPSYVPKVSITRLPATAPIEKILAILDRDGGIILEDFATAEELQQIEDEIKESHSEDNGKTHTGLPIIPSETRVVPGLVGRSKTVAELCERPILNQLREEILIDKFSVTREQFTDHYRIDPLLSISLSFQINTGAPRQSLHRDDAIHGTKHSAPFDLKKASQFACLIAGCETTRANGATMFVPGSHRWDDNRLPRVDELCFA
;
A
#
# COMPACT_ATOMS: atom_id res chain seq x y z
N MET A 1 -26.26 6.99 -12.74
CA MET A 1 -25.35 6.45 -11.70
C MET A 1 -25.19 4.98 -11.98
N ALA A 2 -23.97 4.46 -12.07
CA ALA A 2 -23.78 3.03 -12.24
C ALA A 2 -24.41 2.30 -11.04
N GLU A 3 -25.25 1.30 -11.30
CA GLU A 3 -25.71 0.38 -10.26
C GLU A 3 -24.47 -0.27 -9.65
N VAL A 4 -24.13 0.11 -8.41
CA VAL A 4 -23.11 -0.60 -7.65
C VAL A 4 -23.74 -1.94 -7.29
N ALA A 5 -23.47 -2.96 -8.10
CA ALA A 5 -23.86 -4.34 -7.79
C ALA A 5 -23.49 -4.64 -6.33
N LYS A 6 -24.41 -5.26 -5.58
CA LYS A 6 -24.19 -5.60 -4.17
C LYS A 6 -22.88 -6.38 -4.05
N ARG A 7 -21.86 -5.75 -3.45
CA ARG A 7 -20.52 -6.31 -3.37
C ARG A 7 -20.56 -7.58 -2.52
N ILE A 8 -20.18 -8.69 -3.13
CA ILE A 8 -20.09 -9.98 -2.44
C ILE A 8 -18.71 -10.05 -1.81
N TYR A 9 -18.66 -10.03 -0.49
CA TYR A 9 -17.41 -10.29 0.22
C TYR A 9 -17.05 -11.78 0.12
N PRO A 10 -15.77 -12.10 -0.16
CA PRO A 10 -15.33 -13.49 -0.16
C PRO A 10 -15.42 -14.09 1.26
N GLN A 11 -15.62 -15.40 1.32
CA GLN A 11 -15.64 -16.13 2.58
C GLN A 11 -14.28 -16.00 3.30
N PRO A 12 -14.28 -16.09 4.64
CA PRO A 12 -13.05 -16.24 5.41
C PRO A 12 -12.20 -17.41 4.91
N LEU A 13 -10.88 -17.29 5.05
CA LEU A 13 -9.98 -18.40 4.78
C LEU A 13 -10.17 -19.50 5.83
N ASP A 14 -10.09 -20.76 5.41
CA ASP A 14 -10.13 -21.92 6.31
C ASP A 14 -9.11 -21.74 7.43
N PRO A 15 -9.48 -21.78 8.73
CA PRO A 15 -8.56 -21.61 9.86
C PRO A 15 -7.29 -22.48 9.78
N SER A 16 -7.35 -23.64 9.13
CA SER A 16 -6.21 -24.53 8.91
C SER A 16 -5.24 -24.10 7.79
N TYR A 17 -5.55 -23.04 7.04
CA TYR A 17 -4.70 -22.54 5.96
C TYR A 17 -3.29 -22.18 6.44
N VAL A 18 -2.28 -22.81 5.84
CA VAL A 18 -0.86 -22.50 6.08
C VAL A 18 -0.27 -21.92 4.79
N PRO A 19 0.22 -20.68 4.79
CA PRO A 19 0.92 -20.11 3.64
C PRO A 19 2.11 -20.97 3.21
N LYS A 20 2.21 -21.24 1.90
CA LYS A 20 3.38 -21.91 1.30
C LYS A 20 4.49 -20.95 0.91
N VAL A 21 4.20 -19.65 0.98
CA VAL A 21 5.09 -18.54 0.65
C VAL A 21 5.11 -17.57 1.82
N SER A 22 6.10 -16.68 1.85
CA SER A 22 6.26 -15.65 2.87
C SER A 22 6.72 -14.35 2.23
N ILE A 23 6.39 -13.23 2.85
CA ILE A 23 6.94 -11.93 2.48
C ILE A 23 8.31 -11.72 3.14
N THR A 24 9.27 -11.23 2.37
CA THR A 24 10.62 -10.97 2.87
C THR A 24 10.61 -9.83 3.88
N ARG A 25 11.41 -9.94 4.93
CA ARG A 25 11.57 -8.94 6.00
C ARG A 25 13.01 -8.45 6.05
N LEU A 26 13.19 -7.14 6.22
CA LEU A 26 14.50 -6.50 6.44
C LEU A 26 14.34 -5.36 7.44
N PRO A 27 15.38 -4.99 8.21
CA PRO A 27 15.36 -3.75 8.96
C PRO A 27 15.22 -2.55 8.00
N ALA A 28 14.53 -1.49 8.43
CA ALA A 28 14.35 -0.27 7.64
C ALA A 28 15.66 0.43 7.26
N THR A 29 16.77 0.08 7.91
CA THR A 29 18.13 0.56 7.64
C THR A 29 18.91 -0.30 6.64
N ALA A 30 18.28 -1.33 6.03
CA ALA A 30 18.94 -2.18 5.05
C ALA A 30 19.36 -1.38 3.79
N PRO A 31 20.42 -1.80 3.07
CA PRO A 31 20.85 -1.15 1.85
C PRO A 31 19.72 -1.06 0.81
N ILE A 32 19.59 0.10 0.17
CA ILE A 32 18.51 0.39 -0.79
C ILE A 32 18.51 -0.59 -1.97
N GLU A 33 19.68 -1.00 -2.46
CA GLU A 33 19.82 -1.95 -3.56
C GLU A 33 19.23 -3.31 -3.22
N LYS A 34 19.38 -3.73 -1.96
CA LYS A 34 18.80 -4.99 -1.47
C LYS A 34 17.28 -4.89 -1.38
N ILE A 35 16.75 -3.76 -0.91
CA ILE A 35 15.31 -3.50 -0.82
C ILE A 35 14.70 -3.48 -2.23
N LEU A 36 15.32 -2.76 -3.17
CA LEU A 36 14.88 -2.70 -4.57
C LEU A 36 14.92 -4.07 -5.25
N ALA A 37 15.95 -4.87 -5.02
CA ALA A 37 16.04 -6.23 -5.57
C ALA A 37 14.89 -7.13 -5.06
N ILE A 38 14.49 -6.98 -3.80
CA ILE A 38 13.35 -7.71 -3.23
C ILE A 38 12.03 -7.19 -3.78
N LEU A 39 11.85 -5.86 -3.87
CA LEU A 39 10.64 -5.26 -4.46
C LEU A 39 10.47 -5.69 -5.92
N ASP A 40 11.55 -5.70 -6.71
CA ASP A 40 11.49 -6.21 -8.08
C ASP A 40 11.13 -7.70 -8.10
N ARG A 41 11.75 -8.53 -7.26
CA ARG A 41 11.48 -9.99 -7.22
C ARG A 41 10.07 -10.33 -6.73
N ASP A 42 9.66 -9.77 -5.60
CA ASP A 42 8.49 -10.19 -4.80
C ASP A 42 7.30 -9.23 -4.91
N GLY A 43 7.52 -7.98 -5.32
CA GLY A 43 6.47 -6.94 -5.41
C GLY A 43 6.14 -6.29 -4.07
N GLY A 44 6.78 -6.72 -2.98
CA GLY A 44 6.53 -6.24 -1.63
C GLY A 44 7.60 -6.71 -0.66
N ILE A 45 7.76 -5.96 0.44
CA ILE A 45 8.72 -6.24 1.51
C ILE A 45 8.19 -5.65 2.82
N ILE A 46 8.52 -6.27 3.95
CA ILE A 46 8.32 -5.67 5.27
C ILE A 46 9.62 -5.02 5.73
N LEU A 47 9.56 -3.72 6.03
CA LEU A 47 10.64 -3.00 6.69
C LEU A 47 10.38 -2.94 8.20
N GLU A 48 11.19 -3.68 8.96
CA GLU A 48 11.13 -3.74 10.42
C GLU A 48 11.72 -2.49 11.05
N ASP A 49 11.20 -2.11 12.22
CA ASP A 49 11.62 -0.93 12.98
C ASP A 49 11.54 0.39 12.17
N PHE A 50 10.58 0.47 11.23
CA PHE A 50 10.37 1.68 10.42
C PHE A 50 9.78 2.85 11.23
N ALA A 51 8.90 2.57 12.18
CA ALA A 51 8.32 3.55 13.09
C ALA A 51 8.45 3.06 14.53
N THR A 52 8.77 3.96 15.45
CA THR A 52 8.89 3.66 16.88
C THR A 52 7.53 3.59 17.55
N ALA A 53 7.45 2.94 18.72
CA ALA A 53 6.20 2.87 19.48
C ALA A 53 5.71 4.26 19.89
N GLU A 54 6.63 5.16 20.20
CA GLU A 54 6.35 6.56 20.53
C GLU A 54 5.76 7.32 19.34
N GLU A 55 6.32 7.15 18.14
CA GLU A 55 5.77 7.74 16.92
C GLU A 55 4.38 7.19 16.61
N LEU A 56 4.17 5.87 16.75
CA LEU A 56 2.84 5.27 16.55
C LEU A 56 1.80 5.81 17.52
N GLN A 57 2.18 6.00 18.80
CA GLN A 57 1.30 6.60 19.80
C GLN A 57 0.99 8.07 19.48
N GLN A 58 1.98 8.85 19.05
CA GLN A 58 1.78 10.24 18.61
C GLN A 58 0.83 10.33 17.42
N ILE A 59 0.95 9.44 16.44
CA ILE A 59 0.04 9.38 15.29
C ILE A 59 -1.39 9.13 15.75
N GLU A 60 -1.60 8.17 16.66
CA GLU A 60 -2.93 7.87 17.20
C GLU A 60 -3.53 9.08 17.93
N ASP A 61 -2.73 9.81 18.71
CA ASP A 61 -3.17 11.00 19.44
C ASP A 61 -3.47 12.18 18.49
N GLU A 62 -2.60 12.46 17.52
CA GLU A 62 -2.80 13.48 16.48
C GLU A 62 -4.04 13.19 15.63
N ILE A 63 -4.26 11.92 15.27
CA ILE A 63 -5.48 11.49 14.58
C ILE A 63 -6.69 11.85 15.45
N LYS A 64 -6.73 11.41 16.71
CA LYS A 64 -7.85 11.69 17.64
C LYS A 64 -8.13 13.18 17.79
N GLU A 65 -7.09 13.99 17.96
CA GLU A 65 -7.22 15.45 18.09
C GLU A 65 -7.77 16.10 16.81
N SER A 66 -7.36 15.62 15.64
CA SER A 66 -7.89 16.08 14.35
C SER A 66 -9.38 15.72 14.14
N HIS A 67 -9.95 14.88 15.01
CA HIS A 67 -11.32 14.39 14.96
C HIS A 67 -12.20 14.99 16.07
N SER A 68 -12.63 16.24 15.92
CA SER A 68 -13.68 16.79 16.79
C SER A 68 -15.10 16.29 16.45
N GLU A 69 -15.34 15.65 15.30
CA GLU A 69 -16.72 15.33 14.84
C GLU A 69 -16.89 14.01 14.05
N ASP A 70 -16.15 12.95 14.37
CA ASP A 70 -16.43 11.65 13.75
C ASP A 70 -17.52 10.90 14.52
N ASN A 71 -18.78 11.11 14.14
CA ASN A 71 -19.99 10.60 14.80
C ASN A 71 -20.18 9.06 14.70
N GLY A 72 -19.10 8.28 14.58
CA GLY A 72 -19.17 6.82 14.44
C GLY A 72 -19.93 6.36 13.19
N LYS A 73 -20.11 7.25 12.20
CA LYS A 73 -20.81 6.91 10.96
C LYS A 73 -19.88 6.08 10.09
N THR A 74 -20.42 4.99 9.57
CA THR A 74 -19.81 4.20 8.51
C THR A 74 -19.38 5.12 7.37
N HIS A 75 -18.16 4.98 6.85
CA HIS A 75 -17.77 5.72 5.65
C HIS A 75 -18.79 5.44 4.52
N THR A 76 -19.31 6.48 3.89
CA THR A 76 -20.31 6.33 2.80
C THR A 76 -19.69 6.51 1.42
N GLY A 77 -18.43 6.94 1.36
CA GLY A 77 -17.74 7.34 0.12
C GLY A 77 -16.76 6.32 -0.47
N LEU A 78 -16.48 5.20 0.22
CA LEU A 78 -15.51 4.20 -0.24
C LEU A 78 -16.16 2.80 -0.29
N PRO A 79 -16.94 2.47 -1.35
CA PRO A 79 -17.64 1.20 -1.48
C PRO A 79 -16.72 -0.04 -1.51
N ILE A 80 -15.41 0.18 -1.60
CA ILE A 80 -14.39 -0.85 -1.66
C ILE A 80 -13.90 -1.32 -0.29
N ILE A 81 -14.14 -0.51 0.75
CA ILE A 81 -13.72 -0.81 2.13
C ILE A 81 -14.96 -1.28 2.92
N PRO A 82 -14.85 -2.33 3.75
CA PRO A 82 -15.98 -2.81 4.56
C PRO A 82 -16.48 -1.78 5.56
N SER A 83 -17.79 -1.79 5.84
CA SER A 83 -18.45 -0.88 6.79
C SER A 83 -17.89 -0.94 8.22
N GLU A 84 -17.34 -2.08 8.60
CA GLU A 84 -16.70 -2.31 9.89
C GLU A 84 -15.34 -1.61 10.00
N THR A 85 -14.79 -1.11 8.89
CA THR A 85 -13.51 -0.39 8.90
C THR A 85 -13.75 1.10 9.04
N ARG A 86 -13.22 1.68 10.12
CA ARG A 86 -13.16 3.14 10.25
C ARG A 86 -11.97 3.65 9.44
N VAL A 87 -12.21 4.70 8.66
CA VAL A 87 -11.21 5.28 7.74
C VAL A 87 -11.05 6.76 8.03
N VAL A 88 -9.80 7.20 8.19
CA VAL A 88 -9.45 8.61 8.33
C VAL A 88 -8.70 9.05 7.07
N PRO A 89 -9.30 9.86 6.18
CA PRO A 89 -8.62 10.31 4.97
C PRO A 89 -7.75 11.55 5.22
N GLY A 90 -6.74 11.76 4.37
CA GLY A 90 -5.85 12.91 4.40
C GLY A 90 -4.85 12.87 5.56
N LEU A 91 -4.35 11.67 5.88
CA LEU A 91 -3.55 11.44 7.10
C LEU A 91 -2.30 12.33 7.19
N VAL A 92 -1.62 12.58 6.07
CA VAL A 92 -0.45 13.49 6.02
C VAL A 92 -0.80 14.92 6.43
N GLY A 93 -2.02 15.38 6.15
CA GLY A 93 -2.49 16.71 6.56
C GLY A 93 -3.03 16.77 7.99
N ARG A 94 -3.19 15.63 8.66
CA ARG A 94 -3.77 15.51 10.01
C ARG A 94 -2.73 15.15 11.07
N SER A 95 -1.67 14.45 10.69
CA SER A 95 -0.62 13.99 11.60
C SER A 95 0.74 14.51 11.12
N LYS A 96 1.35 15.36 11.95
CA LYS A 96 2.72 15.85 11.70
C LYS A 96 3.70 14.69 11.74
N THR A 97 3.47 13.75 12.64
CA THR A 97 4.32 12.56 12.78
C THR A 97 4.26 11.70 11.52
N VAL A 98 3.09 11.48 10.90
CA VAL A 98 2.99 10.78 9.60
C VAL A 98 3.70 11.56 8.50
N ALA A 99 3.56 12.88 8.44
CA ALA A 99 4.25 13.69 7.44
C ALA A 99 5.79 13.54 7.58
N GLU A 100 6.32 13.52 8.80
CA GLU A 100 7.74 13.30 9.06
C GLU A 100 8.20 11.88 8.68
N LEU A 101 7.39 10.85 8.99
CA LEU A 101 7.66 9.47 8.55
C LEU A 101 7.71 9.37 7.01
N CYS A 102 6.81 10.07 6.30
CA CYS A 102 6.80 10.12 4.84
C CYS A 102 8.09 10.72 4.25
N GLU A 103 8.78 11.60 4.98
CA GLU A 103 10.03 12.24 4.55
C GLU A 103 11.30 11.48 4.95
N ARG A 104 11.17 10.31 5.58
CA ARG A 104 12.34 9.50 5.95
C ARG A 104 13.22 9.17 4.73
N PRO A 105 14.57 9.18 4.88
CA PRO A 105 15.49 8.98 3.77
C PRO A 105 15.24 7.72 2.94
N ILE A 106 14.78 6.63 3.57
CA ILE A 106 14.49 5.38 2.86
C ILE A 106 13.29 5.51 1.91
N LEU A 107 12.22 6.19 2.33
CA LEU A 107 11.05 6.42 1.46
C LEU A 107 11.39 7.41 0.34
N ASN A 108 12.20 8.43 0.64
CA ASN A 108 12.70 9.35 -0.38
C ASN A 108 13.52 8.63 -1.45
N GLN A 109 14.43 7.75 -1.05
CA GLN A 109 15.21 6.91 -2.00
C GLN A 109 14.32 5.96 -2.81
N LEU A 110 13.36 5.29 -2.17
CA LEU A 110 12.43 4.40 -2.87
C LEU A 110 11.58 5.15 -3.89
N ARG A 111 11.08 6.34 -3.55
CA ARG A 111 10.35 7.20 -4.50
C ARG A 111 11.22 7.60 -5.68
N GLU A 112 12.47 8.01 -5.43
CA GLU A 112 13.40 8.37 -6.49
C GLU A 112 13.74 7.19 -7.41
N GLU A 113 13.91 6.01 -6.86
CA GLU A 113 14.27 4.83 -7.64
C GLU A 113 13.09 4.17 -8.35
N ILE A 114 11.86 4.34 -7.86
CA ILE A 114 10.69 3.64 -8.41
C ILE A 114 9.82 4.56 -9.27
N LEU A 115 9.60 5.81 -8.85
CA LEU A 115 8.55 6.67 -9.41
C LEU A 115 9.04 7.94 -10.11
N ILE A 116 10.32 8.30 -10.01
CA ILE A 116 10.82 9.52 -10.64
C ILE A 116 11.27 9.23 -12.06
N ASP A 117 10.57 9.82 -13.01
CA ASP A 117 10.92 9.77 -14.42
C ASP A 117 11.99 10.82 -14.74
N LYS A 118 13.11 10.35 -15.30
CA LYS A 118 14.19 11.19 -15.84
C LYS A 118 14.36 10.84 -17.31
N PHE A 119 14.15 11.81 -18.20
CA PHE A 119 14.25 11.59 -19.64
C PHE A 119 14.77 12.81 -20.37
N SER A 120 15.27 12.60 -21.58
CA SER A 120 15.79 13.68 -22.44
C SER A 120 14.98 13.74 -23.73
N VAL A 121 14.71 14.94 -24.21
CA VAL A 121 14.08 15.15 -25.53
C VAL A 121 15.00 16.01 -26.37
N THR A 122 15.47 15.45 -27.48
CA THR A 122 16.29 16.19 -28.46
C THR A 122 15.40 16.77 -29.54
N ARG A 123 15.50 18.09 -29.75
CA ARG A 123 14.82 18.86 -30.81
C ARG A 123 15.89 19.55 -31.64
N GLU A 124 16.18 18.96 -32.80
CA GLU A 124 17.26 19.40 -33.68
C GLU A 124 18.63 19.46 -32.95
N GLN A 125 19.14 20.66 -32.70
CA GLN A 125 20.44 20.90 -32.08
C GLN A 125 20.36 21.06 -30.55
N PHE A 126 19.16 21.01 -29.97
CA PHE A 126 18.93 21.17 -28.54
C PHE A 126 18.51 19.86 -27.88
N THR A 127 19.01 19.59 -26.68
CA THR A 127 18.54 18.49 -25.84
C THR A 127 18.10 19.05 -24.49
N ASP A 128 16.82 18.90 -24.19
CA ASP A 128 16.25 19.23 -22.88
C ASP A 128 16.26 17.99 -21.98
N HIS A 129 16.55 18.19 -20.70
CA HIS A 129 16.52 17.15 -19.67
C HIS A 129 15.36 17.41 -18.72
N TYR A 130 14.48 16.43 -18.55
CA TYR A 130 13.29 16.52 -17.73
C TYR A 130 13.37 15.59 -16.53
N ARG A 131 12.77 16.05 -15.44
CA ARG A 131 12.48 15.27 -14.23
C ARG A 131 11.01 15.47 -13.89
N ILE A 132 10.30 14.38 -13.67
CA ILE A 132 8.92 14.40 -13.18
C ILE A 132 8.91 13.72 -11.80
N ASP A 133 8.54 14.48 -10.78
CA ASP A 133 8.38 13.98 -9.42
C ASP A 133 6.95 13.40 -9.23
N PRO A 134 6.78 12.33 -8.43
CA PRO A 134 5.49 11.74 -8.16
C PRO A 134 4.62 12.62 -7.26
N LEU A 135 3.31 12.46 -7.37
CA LEU A 135 2.33 13.07 -6.47
C LEU A 135 1.80 12.04 -5.47
N LEU A 136 1.50 12.49 -4.25
CA LEU A 136 0.79 11.68 -3.26
C LEU A 136 -0.66 11.48 -3.73
N SER A 137 -1.01 10.26 -4.15
CA SER A 137 -2.37 9.93 -4.60
C SER A 137 -3.35 9.85 -3.43
N ILE A 138 -3.00 9.10 -2.38
CA ILE A 138 -3.87 8.90 -1.22
C ILE A 138 -3.06 8.77 0.07
N SER A 139 -3.60 9.31 1.17
CA SER A 139 -3.12 9.03 2.53
C SER A 139 -4.33 8.82 3.44
N LEU A 140 -4.37 7.68 4.13
CA LEU A 140 -5.47 7.35 5.03
C LEU A 140 -5.03 6.36 6.11
N SER A 141 -5.81 6.25 7.18
CA SER A 141 -5.69 5.16 8.15
C SER A 141 -6.84 4.16 8.01
N PHE A 142 -6.58 2.92 8.44
CA PHE A 142 -7.58 1.86 8.55
C PHE A 142 -7.62 1.36 9.99
N GLN A 143 -8.76 1.51 10.65
CA GLN A 143 -9.07 0.82 11.90
C GLN A 143 -10.11 -0.25 11.58
N ILE A 144 -9.62 -1.48 11.39
CA ILE A 144 -10.45 -2.64 11.04
C ILE A 144 -11.06 -3.21 12.33
N ASN A 145 -12.38 -3.09 12.49
CA ASN A 145 -13.06 -3.62 13.67
C ASN A 145 -13.37 -5.11 13.55
N THR A 146 -13.66 -5.75 14.69
CA THR A 146 -14.06 -7.16 14.74
C THR A 146 -15.28 -7.42 13.86
N GLY A 147 -15.22 -8.52 13.09
CA GLY A 147 -16.30 -8.91 12.18
C GLY A 147 -16.17 -8.34 10.77
N ALA A 148 -15.19 -7.46 10.50
CA ALA A 148 -14.91 -6.99 9.16
C ALA A 148 -14.63 -8.17 8.20
N PRO A 149 -15.34 -8.28 7.06
CA PRO A 149 -15.04 -9.28 6.06
C PRO A 149 -13.71 -8.99 5.37
N ARG A 150 -13.01 -10.03 4.91
CA ARG A 150 -11.80 -9.84 4.12
C ARG A 150 -12.14 -9.17 2.77
N GLN A 151 -11.22 -8.37 2.25
CA GLN A 151 -11.32 -7.86 0.89
C GLN A 151 -10.95 -8.94 -0.14
N SER A 152 -11.53 -8.86 -1.34
CA SER A 152 -11.05 -9.63 -2.50
C SER A 152 -9.61 -9.26 -2.83
N LEU A 153 -8.81 -10.19 -3.33
CA LEU A 153 -7.47 -9.89 -3.84
C LEU A 153 -7.60 -8.91 -5.01
N HIS A 154 -6.80 -7.85 -5.00
CA HIS A 154 -6.86 -6.75 -5.96
C HIS A 154 -5.50 -6.06 -6.10
N ARG A 155 -5.41 -5.09 -7.01
CA ARG A 155 -4.30 -4.15 -7.15
C ARG A 155 -4.81 -2.73 -6.89
N ASP A 156 -4.03 -1.92 -6.18
CA ASP A 156 -4.45 -0.59 -5.74
C ASP A 156 -4.52 0.42 -6.89
N ASP A 157 -3.70 0.25 -7.92
CA ASP A 157 -3.62 1.16 -9.05
C ASP A 157 -4.79 1.02 -10.05
N ALA A 158 -5.71 0.06 -9.80
CA ALA A 158 -6.95 -0.09 -10.55
C ALA A 158 -7.81 1.19 -10.54
N ILE A 159 -7.68 2.03 -9.52
CA ILE A 159 -8.37 3.33 -9.44
C ILE A 159 -7.94 4.31 -10.55
N HIS A 160 -6.74 4.12 -11.10
CA HIS A 160 -6.19 4.92 -12.20
C HIS A 160 -6.39 4.24 -13.57
N GLY A 161 -7.03 3.07 -13.61
CA GLY A 161 -7.24 2.30 -14.83
C GLY A 161 -5.93 1.73 -15.42
N THR A 162 -4.89 1.59 -14.60
CA THR A 162 -3.59 1.07 -15.04
C THR A 162 -3.72 -0.31 -15.66
N LYS A 163 -3.01 -0.51 -16.78
CA LYS A 163 -2.89 -1.79 -17.48
C LYS A 163 -1.55 -2.41 -17.20
N HIS A 164 -1.54 -3.73 -16.99
CA HIS A 164 -0.32 -4.46 -16.65
C HIS A 164 0.07 -5.38 -17.78
N SER A 165 1.35 -5.31 -18.16
CA SER A 165 1.96 -6.19 -19.15
C SER A 165 3.06 -7.03 -18.51
N ALA A 166 3.30 -8.19 -19.12
CA ALA A 166 4.47 -9.01 -18.85
C ALA A 166 5.44 -8.93 -20.05
N PRO A 167 6.76 -8.79 -19.84
CA PRO A 167 7.45 -8.77 -18.53
C PRO A 167 7.28 -7.44 -17.78
N PHE A 168 7.24 -7.53 -16.45
CA PHE A 168 7.22 -6.37 -15.55
C PHE A 168 8.55 -5.62 -15.55
N ASP A 169 8.46 -4.30 -15.44
CA ASP A 169 9.58 -3.37 -15.32
C ASP A 169 9.30 -2.40 -14.16
N LEU A 170 10.11 -2.50 -13.11
CA LEU A 170 9.95 -1.68 -11.90
C LEU A 170 10.04 -0.17 -12.20
N LYS A 171 10.80 0.23 -13.22
CA LYS A 171 10.93 1.64 -13.64
C LYS A 171 9.69 2.17 -14.37
N LYS A 172 8.70 1.31 -14.64
CA LYS A 172 7.39 1.68 -15.20
C LYS A 172 6.25 1.51 -14.19
N ALA A 173 6.57 1.35 -12.91
CA ALA A 173 5.57 1.26 -11.87
C ALA A 173 4.75 2.56 -11.80
N SER A 174 3.43 2.43 -11.83
CA SER A 174 2.49 3.56 -11.77
C SER A 174 2.35 4.11 -10.34
N GLN A 175 2.63 3.28 -9.34
CA GLN A 175 2.35 3.54 -7.94
C GLN A 175 3.32 2.78 -7.03
N PHE A 176 3.70 3.42 -5.92
CA PHE A 176 4.40 2.81 -4.80
C PHE A 176 3.60 3.11 -3.52
N ALA A 177 3.23 2.06 -2.79
CA ALA A 177 2.46 2.17 -1.56
C ALA A 177 3.31 1.79 -0.34
N CYS A 178 3.08 2.48 0.77
CA CYS A 178 3.68 2.18 2.06
C CYS A 178 2.56 2.05 3.10
N LEU A 179 2.45 0.87 3.72
CA LEU A 179 1.56 0.64 4.86
C LEU A 179 2.41 0.60 6.13
N ILE A 180 2.04 1.42 7.11
CA ILE A 180 2.67 1.44 8.43
C ILE A 180 1.73 0.72 9.39
N ALA A 181 2.21 -0.35 10.02
CA ALA A 181 1.43 -1.10 10.98
C ALA A 181 1.27 -0.28 12.28
N GLY A 182 0.05 0.16 12.57
CA GLY A 182 -0.29 0.84 13.84
C GLY A 182 -0.48 -0.10 15.03
N CYS A 183 -0.50 -1.41 14.80
CA CYS A 183 -0.59 -2.46 15.81
C CYS A 183 0.07 -3.75 15.29
N GLU A 184 0.22 -4.76 16.14
CA GLU A 184 0.67 -6.09 15.71
C GLU A 184 -0.32 -6.68 14.70
N THR A 185 0.17 -7.00 13.49
CA THR A 185 -0.64 -7.65 12.45
C THR A 185 -0.50 -9.17 12.57
N THR A 186 -1.63 -9.86 12.68
CA THR A 186 -1.70 -11.32 12.73
C THR A 186 -2.78 -11.80 11.78
N ARG A 187 -2.72 -13.06 11.38
CA ARG A 187 -3.80 -13.66 10.60
C ARG A 187 -5.18 -13.51 11.29
N ALA A 188 -5.21 -13.61 12.61
CA ALA A 188 -6.45 -13.58 13.39
C ALA A 188 -7.11 -12.19 13.40
N ASN A 189 -6.33 -11.10 13.38
CA ASN A 189 -6.85 -9.74 13.37
C ASN A 189 -6.86 -9.07 11.98
N GLY A 190 -6.53 -9.82 10.92
CA GLY A 190 -6.66 -9.35 9.55
C GLY A 190 -5.39 -8.78 8.94
N ALA A 191 -4.21 -9.33 9.26
CA ALA A 191 -2.97 -9.07 8.54
C ALA A 191 -3.18 -9.10 7.01
N THR A 192 -2.50 -8.17 6.33
CA THR A 192 -2.68 -7.96 4.89
C THR A 192 -2.37 -9.24 4.13
N MET A 193 -3.33 -9.69 3.32
CA MET A 193 -3.12 -10.83 2.41
C MET A 193 -2.32 -10.36 1.20
N PHE A 194 -1.19 -11.01 0.94
CA PHE A 194 -0.25 -10.61 -0.11
C PHE A 194 0.15 -11.81 -0.96
N VAL A 195 0.31 -11.63 -2.27
CA VAL A 195 0.74 -12.70 -3.19
C VAL A 195 2.10 -12.33 -3.79
N PRO A 196 3.22 -12.87 -3.25
CA PRO A 196 4.55 -12.57 -3.77
C PRO A 196 4.67 -12.84 -5.27
N GLY A 197 5.24 -11.88 -6.00
CA GLY A 197 5.44 -11.95 -7.45
C GLY A 197 4.20 -11.61 -8.28
N SER A 198 3.06 -11.27 -7.66
CA SER A 198 1.82 -10.99 -8.42
C SER A 198 1.86 -9.71 -9.24
N HIS A 199 2.77 -8.78 -8.93
CA HIS A 199 3.02 -7.58 -9.73
C HIS A 199 3.57 -7.89 -11.12
N ARG A 200 4.14 -9.09 -11.34
CA ARG A 200 4.68 -9.52 -12.63
C ARG A 200 3.65 -10.10 -13.60
N TRP A 201 2.40 -10.26 -13.16
CA TRP A 201 1.36 -10.87 -13.98
C TRP A 201 0.69 -9.83 -14.88
N ASP A 202 0.28 -10.24 -16.07
CA ASP A 202 -0.62 -9.44 -16.89
C ASP A 202 -2.03 -9.37 -16.27
N ASP A 203 -2.92 -8.60 -16.89
CA ASP A 203 -4.30 -8.44 -16.42
C ASP A 203 -5.18 -9.71 -16.61
N ASN A 204 -4.70 -10.74 -17.32
CA ASN A 204 -5.48 -11.95 -17.60
C ASN A 204 -5.36 -13.00 -16.49
N ARG A 205 -4.26 -12.98 -15.73
CA ARG A 205 -4.05 -13.93 -14.66
C ARG A 205 -4.81 -13.54 -13.39
N LEU A 206 -5.68 -14.45 -12.93
CA LEU A 206 -6.42 -14.27 -11.69
C LEU A 206 -5.58 -14.69 -10.46
N PRO A 207 -5.66 -13.94 -9.34
CA PRO A 207 -5.00 -14.33 -8.10
C PRO A 207 -5.72 -15.50 -7.42
N ARG A 208 -4.96 -16.41 -6.81
CA ARG A 208 -5.48 -17.57 -6.09
C ARG A 208 -5.16 -17.49 -4.61
N VAL A 209 -6.08 -18.05 -3.81
CA VAL A 209 -5.98 -18.03 -2.34
C VAL A 209 -4.82 -18.89 -1.83
N ASP A 210 -4.46 -19.97 -2.52
CA ASP A 210 -3.37 -20.86 -2.13
C ASP A 210 -1.96 -20.32 -2.44
N GLU A 211 -1.88 -19.11 -3.00
CA GLU A 211 -0.64 -18.41 -3.36
C GLU A 211 -0.34 -17.23 -2.41
N LEU A 212 -1.20 -16.95 -1.43
CA LEU A 212 -1.02 -15.79 -0.54
C LEU A 212 -0.24 -16.11 0.75
N CYS A 213 0.41 -15.09 1.29
CA CYS A 213 0.90 -15.01 2.66
C CYS A 213 0.24 -13.86 3.42
N PHE A 214 0.63 -13.68 4.68
CA PHE A 214 0.20 -12.58 5.53
C PHE A 214 1.38 -11.66 5.79
N ALA A 215 1.18 -10.35 5.64
CA ALA A 215 2.17 -9.30 5.90
C ALA A 215 1.95 -8.63 7.26
#